data_AF-A0A3P7IZR4-F1
#
_entry.id   AF-A0A3P7IZR4-F1
#
_cell.length_a   1.000
_cell.length_b   1.000
_cell.length_c   1.000
_cell.angle_alpha   90.00
_cell.angle_beta   90.00
_cell.angle_gamma   90.00
#
_symmetry.space_group_name_H-M   'P 1'
#
loop_
_entity.id
_entity.type
_entity.pdbx_description
1 polymer ?
#
loop_
_entity_poly.entity_id
_entity_poly.type
_entity_poly.pdbx_seq_one_letter_code
_entity_poly.pdbx_strand_id
1 'polypeptide(L)'
;MDAAVIDRVIKIPDVAATAAMRILRDQGASGGTSSGVNLLTSMHIASTAKKPLKSRLTIATLLADPGHYYDTTYYNREWIARKHMIAGIL
;
A
#
# COMPACT_ATOMS: atom_id res chain seq x y z
N MET A 1 1.12 -21.86 -4.71
CA MET A 1 0.42 -21.21 -3.58
C MET A 1 -0.86 -21.99 -3.34
N ASP A 2 -1.15 -22.38 -2.11
CA ASP A 2 -2.38 -23.09 -1.78
C ASP A 2 -3.52 -22.07 -1.58
N ALA A 3 -4.61 -22.20 -2.33
CA ALA A 3 -5.75 -21.28 -2.20
C ALA A 3 -6.56 -21.53 -0.92
N ALA A 4 -6.46 -22.73 -0.32
CA ALA A 4 -7.20 -23.09 0.86
C ALA A 4 -6.77 -22.32 2.12
N VAL A 5 -5.56 -21.73 2.12
CA VAL A 5 -5.05 -20.91 3.25
C VAL A 5 -5.36 -19.42 3.10
N ILE A 6 -6.18 -19.02 2.12
CA ILE A 6 -6.50 -17.61 1.82
C ILE A 6 -7.99 -17.35 2.11
N ASP A 7 -8.29 -16.66 3.21
CA ASP A 7 -9.68 -16.32 3.56
C ASP A 7 -10.28 -15.24 2.65
N ARG A 8 -9.46 -14.27 2.23
CA ARG A 8 -9.92 -13.05 1.53
C ARG A 8 -8.84 -12.55 0.58
N VAL A 9 -9.27 -12.08 -0.60
CA VAL A 9 -8.43 -11.39 -1.57
C VAL A 9 -8.98 -9.98 -1.76
N ILE A 10 -8.11 -8.97 -1.66
CA ILE A 10 -8.47 -7.55 -1.81
C ILE A 10 -7.68 -6.99 -2.99
N LYS A 11 -8.39 -6.43 -3.97
CA LYS A 11 -7.79 -5.76 -5.12
C LYS A 11 -7.64 -4.27 -4.83
N ILE A 12 -6.44 -3.74 -5.00
CA ILE A 12 -6.11 -2.33 -4.78
C ILE A 12 -5.72 -1.69 -6.12
N PRO A 13 -6.26 -0.51 -6.47
CA PRO A 13 -5.81 0.24 -7.66
C PRO A 13 -4.34 0.68 -7.53
N ASP A 14 -3.58 0.62 -8.61
CA ASP A 14 -2.15 0.97 -8.62
C ASP A 14 -1.89 2.40 -8.13
N VAL A 15 -2.74 3.35 -8.52
CA VAL A 15 -2.65 4.75 -8.07
C VAL A 15 -2.81 4.87 -6.56
N ALA A 16 -3.70 4.07 -5.95
CA ALA A 16 -3.92 4.07 -4.52
C ALA A 16 -2.73 3.44 -3.78
N ALA A 17 -2.21 2.31 -4.26
CA ALA A 17 -1.01 1.68 -3.72
C ALA A 17 0.22 2.60 -3.79
N THR A 18 0.39 3.31 -4.91
CA THR A 18 1.49 4.26 -5.13
C THR A 18 1.34 5.50 -4.24
N ALA A 19 0.13 6.00 -4.02
CA ALA A 19 -0.11 7.06 -3.04
C ALA A 19 0.19 6.57 -1.60
N ALA A 20 -0.22 5.34 -1.27
CA ALA A 20 -0.04 4.77 0.05
C ALA A 20 1.43 4.48 0.40
N MET A 21 2.27 4.05 -0.55
CA MET A 21 3.72 3.90 -0.28
C MET A 21 4.37 5.24 0.10
N ARG A 22 3.88 6.37 -0.44
CA ARG A 22 4.36 7.70 -0.05
C ARG A 22 3.93 8.05 1.37
N ILE A 23 2.67 7.82 1.71
CA ILE A 23 2.16 8.01 3.08
C ILE A 23 2.95 7.16 4.07
N LEU A 24 3.22 5.90 3.74
CA LEU A 24 4.04 5.01 4.58
C LEU A 24 5.41 5.63 4.88
N ARG A 25 6.09 6.16 3.85
CA ARG A 25 7.38 6.86 3.97
C ARG A 25 7.30 8.06 4.90
N ASP A 26 6.25 8.85 4.79
CA ASP A 26 6.04 10.03 5.63
C ASP A 26 5.81 9.64 7.12
N GLN A 27 5.41 8.39 7.40
CA GLN A 27 5.25 7.84 8.76
C GLN A 27 6.51 7.13 9.30
N GLY A 28 7.63 7.18 8.57
CA GLY A 28 8.93 6.66 9.02
C GLY A 28 9.25 5.21 8.64
N ALA A 29 8.43 4.57 7.80
CA ALA A 29 8.71 3.25 7.22
C ALA A 29 8.71 3.34 5.69
N SER A 30 9.50 2.54 4.97
CA SER A 30 9.53 2.64 3.49
C SER A 30 9.65 1.29 2.81
N GLY A 31 9.08 1.19 1.61
CA GLY A 31 9.15 0.04 0.73
C GLY A 31 8.59 0.37 -0.66
N GLY A 32 8.36 -0.64 -1.50
CA GLY A 32 7.73 -0.46 -2.82
C GLY A 32 6.22 -0.26 -2.82
N THR A 33 5.63 -0.26 -4.02
CA THR A 33 4.17 -0.15 -4.21
C THR A 33 3.41 -1.29 -3.53
N SER A 34 3.99 -2.49 -3.45
CA SER A 34 3.45 -3.64 -2.70
C SER A 34 3.29 -3.35 -1.20
N SER A 35 4.17 -2.54 -0.62
CA SER A 35 4.04 -2.07 0.76
C SER A 35 2.85 -1.12 0.93
N GLY A 36 2.57 -0.30 -0.09
CA GLY A 36 1.36 0.52 -0.15
C GLY A 36 0.08 -0.32 -0.23
N VAL A 37 0.08 -1.41 -1.01
CA VAL A 37 -1.03 -2.40 -1.03
C VAL A 37 -1.26 -2.96 0.36
N ASN A 38 -0.19 -3.38 1.04
CA ASN A 38 -0.24 -3.95 2.39
C ASN A 38 -0.75 -2.96 3.43
N LEU A 39 -0.33 -1.69 3.37
CA LEU A 39 -0.84 -0.62 4.24
C LEU A 39 -2.34 -0.41 4.04
N LEU A 40 -2.80 -0.20 2.79
CA LEU A 40 -4.21 0.04 2.49
C LEU A 40 -5.09 -1.15 2.88
N THR A 41 -4.62 -2.36 2.60
CA THR A 41 -5.33 -3.59 2.97
C THR A 41 -5.45 -3.70 4.49
N SER A 42 -4.38 -3.39 5.23
CA SER A 42 -4.40 -3.40 6.69
C SER A 42 -5.38 -2.37 7.26
N MET A 43 -5.39 -1.15 6.72
CA MET A 43 -6.34 -0.10 7.12
C MET A 43 -7.80 -0.47 6.75
N HIS A 44 -8.02 -1.11 5.61
CA HIS A 44 -9.33 -1.61 5.22
C HIS A 44 -9.83 -2.71 6.18
N ILE A 45 -8.98 -3.66 6.56
CA ILE A 45 -9.34 -4.68 7.57
C ILE A 45 -9.61 -4.02 8.92
N ALA A 46 -8.78 -3.06 9.35
CA ALA A 46 -8.98 -2.37 10.61
C ALA A 46 -10.32 -1.60 10.67
N SER A 47 -10.69 -0.93 9.57
CA SER A 47 -11.94 -0.14 9.49
C SER A 47 -13.20 -0.99 9.30
N THR A 48 -13.09 -2.19 8.73
CA THR A 48 -14.25 -3.06 8.44
C THR A 48 -14.42 -4.22 9.43
N ALA A 49 -13.44 -4.44 10.32
CA ALA A 49 -13.53 -5.49 11.31
C ALA A 49 -14.72 -5.28 12.24
N LYS A 50 -15.66 -6.24 12.23
CA LYS A 50 -16.77 -6.30 13.18
C LYS A 50 -16.28 -6.92 14.48
N LYS A 51 -15.74 -6.08 15.35
CA LYS A 51 -15.24 -6.48 16.67
C LYS A 51 -15.97 -5.71 17.78
N PRO A 52 -16.21 -6.31 18.96
CA PRO A 52 -16.72 -5.58 20.11
C PRO A 52 -15.86 -4.34 20.41
N LEU A 53 -16.50 -3.22 20.78
CA LEU A 53 -15.91 -1.89 21.02
C LEU A 53 -14.65 -1.87 21.91
N LYS A 54 -14.41 -2.92 22.71
CA LYS A 54 -13.30 -3.03 23.65
C LYS A 54 -12.28 -4.12 23.31
N SER A 55 -12.42 -4.79 22.16
CA SER A 55 -11.50 -5.86 21.78
C SER A 55 -10.37 -5.35 20.89
N ARG A 56 -9.13 -5.75 21.21
CA ARG A 56 -7.96 -5.40 20.39
C ARG A 56 -7.99 -6.15 19.06
N LEU A 57 -7.68 -5.46 17.98
CA LEU A 57 -7.34 -6.05 16.70
C LEU A 57 -5.84 -5.89 16.48
N THR A 58 -5.15 -7.00 16.25
CA THR A 58 -3.74 -7.02 15.84
C THR A 58 -3.69 -7.39 14.37
N ILE A 59 -3.05 -6.57 13.56
CA ILE A 59 -2.80 -6.84 12.14
C ILE A 59 -1.30 -6.90 11.95
N ALA A 60 -0.82 -8.00 11.37
CA ALA A 60 0.55 -8.15 10.93
C ALA A 60 0.59 -8.06 9.41
N THR A 61 1.57 -7.34 8.88
CA THR A 61 1.84 -7.25 7.45
C THR A 61 3.34 -7.15 7.21
N LEU A 62 3.77 -7.21 5.95
CA LEU A 62 5.18 -7.20 5.59
C LEU A 62 5.53 -6.06 4.64
N LEU A 63 6.76 -5.57 4.71
CA LEU A 63 7.38 -4.71 3.71
C LEU A 63 8.33 -5.60 2.92
N ALA A 64 8.06 -5.79 1.62
CA ALA A 64 8.72 -6.82 0.84
C ALA A 64 10.16 -6.46 0.47
N ASP A 65 10.41 -5.19 0.22
CA ASP A 65 11.70 -4.66 -0.23
C ASP A 65 11.91 -3.23 0.30
N PRO A 66 13.16 -2.74 0.33
CA PRO A 66 13.45 -1.42 0.88
C PRO A 66 13.04 -0.29 -0.09
N GLY A 67 12.58 0.83 0.47
CA GLY A 67 12.06 1.95 -0.32
C GLY A 67 13.08 2.62 -1.26
N HIS A 68 14.39 2.55 -0.96
CA HIS A 68 15.41 3.26 -1.75
C HIS A 68 15.52 2.75 -3.20
N TYR A 69 15.07 1.53 -3.49
CA TYR A 69 14.96 1.03 -4.87
C TYR A 69 14.03 1.88 -5.75
N TYR A 70 13.16 2.68 -5.13
CA TYR A 70 12.13 3.47 -5.81
C TYR A 70 12.39 4.99 -5.76
N ASP A 71 13.53 5.43 -5.21
CA ASP A 71 13.86 6.86 -5.07
C ASP A 71 13.94 7.59 -6.41
N THR A 72 14.40 6.91 -7.46
CA THR A 72 14.49 7.46 -8.82
C THR A 72 13.23 7.21 -9.67
N THR A 73 12.23 6.49 -9.13
CA THR A 73 11.00 6.11 -9.83
C THR A 73 9.74 6.57 -9.08
N TYR A 74 9.02 5.70 -8.37
CA TYR A 74 7.73 5.99 -7.74
C TYR A 74 7.79 7.02 -6.60
N TYR A 75 8.96 7.30 -6.02
CA TYR A 75 9.12 8.44 -5.10
C TYR A 75 9.48 9.76 -5.80
N ASN A 76 9.89 9.70 -7.07
CA ASN A 76 10.27 10.85 -7.87
C ASN A 76 9.07 11.40 -8.66
N ARG A 77 8.57 12.57 -8.24
CA ARG A 77 7.42 13.23 -8.90
C ARG A 77 7.67 13.58 -10.36
N GLU A 78 8.89 13.97 -10.73
CA GLU A 78 9.21 14.27 -12.13
C GLU A 78 9.21 13.00 -12.98
N TRP A 79 9.71 11.88 -12.44
CA TRP A 79 9.66 10.60 -13.12
C TRP A 79 8.22 10.17 -13.38
N ILE A 80 7.34 10.30 -12.37
CA ILE A 80 5.90 10.03 -12.51
C ILE A 80 5.31 10.94 -13.58
N ALA A 81 5.55 12.25 -13.51
CA ALA A 81 5.02 13.21 -14.48
C ALA A 81 5.45 12.87 -15.92
N ARG A 82 6.72 12.49 -16.13
CA ARG A 82 7.22 12.07 -17.46
C ARG A 82 6.63 10.74 -17.93
N LYS A 83 6.44 9.77 -17.03
CA LYS A 83 5.95 8.42 -17.37
C LYS A 83 4.45 8.35 -17.55
N HIS A 84 3.70 9.21 -16.89
CA HIS A 84 2.24 9.26 -16.93
C HIS A 84 1.71 10.52 -17.63
N MET A 85 2.52 11.12 -18.50
CA MET A 85 2.23 12.37 -19.21
C MET A 85 1.19 12.22 -20.35
N ILE A 86 0.25 11.28 -20.23
CA ILE A 86 -0.95 11.18 -21.08
C ILE A 86 -2.12 10.71 -20.21
N ALA A 87 -3.05 11.64 -20.01
CA ALA A 87 -4.50 11.51 -19.72
C ALA A 87 -4.96 12.32 -18.50
N GLY A 88 -4.96 13.66 -18.64
CA GLY A 88 -5.93 14.62 -18.09
C GLY A 88 -6.68 14.32 -16.79
N ILE A 89 -6.04 13.78 -15.75
CA ILE A 89 -6.60 13.66 -14.40
C ILE A 89 -5.49 13.91 -13.39
N LEU A 90 -5.05 15.17 -13.30
CA LEU A 90 -4.67 15.88 -12.09
C LEU A 90 -4.99 17.36 -12.29
#